data_AF-X0WSP9-F1
#
_entry.id   AF-X0WSP9-F1
#
_cell.length_a   1.000
_cell.length_b   1.000
_cell.length_c   1.000
_cell.angle_alpha   90.00
_cell.angle_beta   90.00
_cell.angle_gamma   90.00
#
_symmetry.space_group_name_H-M   'P 1'
#
loop_
_entity.id
_entity.type
_entity.pdbx_description
1 polymer ?
#
loop_
_entity_poly.entity_id
_entity_poly.type
_entity_poly.pdbx_seq_one_letter_code
_entity_poly.pdbx_strand_id
1 'polypeptide(L)'
;RFVSKVLRANLDEVERVFPYVATCGRELDSIPMANDDIFGQFCRDTIKEMALVAAMSHLVTHLKEAYVLETLASMNPGSGDINVWPIEQQKNLFAFFGDVQESIGVVLTDSCLMVPNKSVSGLLYPSEDGFQSCQLCHRQKCPNRRAPFDPHLWEERFGS
;
A
#
# COMPACT_ATOMS: atom_id res chain seq x y z
N ARG A 1 9.83 -11.19 10.12
CA ARG A 1 10.25 -11.83 8.84
C ARG A 1 9.07 -11.85 7.90
N PHE A 2 9.22 -11.38 6.65
CA PHE A 2 8.14 -11.47 5.66
C PHE A 2 8.07 -12.86 5.01
N VAL A 3 6.86 -13.29 4.66
CA VAL A 3 6.58 -14.56 3.97
C VAL A 3 5.65 -14.28 2.79
N SER A 4 6.23 -14.27 1.59
CA SER A 4 5.53 -14.17 0.32
C SER A 4 6.47 -14.63 -0.80
N LYS A 5 6.00 -15.54 -1.66
CA LYS A 5 6.77 -16.00 -2.83
C LYS A 5 6.98 -14.87 -3.83
N VAL A 6 5.92 -14.10 -4.09
CA VAL A 6 5.94 -12.95 -5.01
C VAL A 6 6.87 -11.87 -4.51
N LEU A 7 6.81 -11.52 -3.22
CA LEU A 7 7.68 -10.52 -2.63
C LEU A 7 9.14 -10.93 -2.75
N ARG A 8 9.47 -12.20 -2.47
CA ARG A 8 10.82 -12.71 -2.66
C ARG A 8 11.27 -12.59 -4.12
N ALA A 9 10.46 -13.08 -5.05
CA ALA A 9 10.79 -13.06 -6.48
C ALA A 9 10.99 -11.63 -7.01
N ASN A 10 10.23 -10.66 -6.50
CA ASN A 10 10.37 -9.25 -6.90
C ASN A 10 11.56 -8.54 -6.23
N LEU A 11 12.12 -9.10 -5.14
CA LEU A 11 13.18 -8.46 -4.36
C LEU A 11 14.52 -9.22 -4.40
N ASP A 12 14.60 -10.39 -5.04
CA ASP A 12 15.79 -11.27 -5.01
C ASP A 12 17.05 -10.55 -5.57
N GLU A 13 16.88 -9.79 -6.65
CA GLU A 13 17.92 -8.98 -7.30
C GLU A 13 17.87 -7.49 -6.89
N VAL A 14 17.00 -7.12 -5.95
CA VAL A 14 16.84 -5.74 -5.51
C VAL A 14 17.75 -5.47 -4.31
N GLU A 15 18.71 -4.57 -4.49
CA GLU A 15 19.63 -4.19 -3.41
C GLU A 15 19.02 -3.23 -2.37
N ARG A 16 17.97 -2.48 -2.75
CA ARG A 16 17.39 -1.43 -1.91
C ARG A 16 15.87 -1.47 -1.90
N VAL A 17 15.33 -1.47 -0.69
CA VAL A 17 13.90 -1.46 -0.43
C VAL A 17 13.57 -0.37 0.57
N PHE A 18 12.45 0.31 0.36
CA PHE A 18 11.94 1.38 1.21
C PHE A 18 10.61 0.96 1.80
N PRO A 19 10.60 0.42 3.03
CA PRO A 19 9.37 0.30 3.80
C PRO A 19 8.69 1.65 3.92
N TYR A 20 7.36 1.69 3.86
CA TYR A 20 6.61 2.92 4.10
C TYR A 20 5.29 2.70 4.84
N VAL A 21 4.86 3.75 5.55
CA VAL A 21 3.48 3.98 5.98
C VAL A 21 3.13 5.42 5.62
N ALA A 22 1.99 5.63 4.97
CA ALA A 22 1.48 6.94 4.60
C ALA A 22 -0.01 7.04 4.95
N THR A 23 -0.48 8.25 5.27
CA THR A 23 -1.86 8.49 5.71
C THR A 23 -2.35 9.86 5.27
N CYS A 24 -3.67 10.02 5.21
CA CYS A 24 -4.32 11.32 5.07
C CYS A 24 -4.26 12.18 6.35
N GLY A 25 -3.78 11.63 7.47
CA GLY A 25 -3.80 12.27 8.78
C GLY A 25 -5.11 12.06 9.54
N ARG A 26 -5.07 12.29 10.86
CA ARG A 26 -6.23 12.15 11.76
C ARG A 26 -7.14 13.38 11.76
N GLU A 27 -6.59 14.51 11.34
CA GLU A 27 -7.19 15.83 11.41
C GLU A 27 -8.53 15.85 10.65
N LEU A 28 -8.59 15.20 9.48
CA LEU A 28 -9.79 15.13 8.67
C LEU A 28 -10.94 14.37 9.34
N ASP A 29 -10.65 13.37 10.17
CA ASP A 29 -11.66 12.65 10.95
C ASP A 29 -12.15 13.45 12.16
N SER A 30 -11.36 14.42 12.63
CA SER A 30 -11.74 15.28 13.76
C SER A 30 -12.70 16.41 13.40
N ILE A 31 -12.91 16.66 12.10
CA ILE A 31 -13.83 17.70 11.62
C ILE A 31 -15.27 17.29 11.98
N PRO A 32 -15.99 18.09 12.79
CA PRO A 32 -17.36 17.76 13.18
C PRO A 32 -18.28 17.71 11.95
N MET A 33 -19.13 16.70 11.88
CA MET A 33 -20.10 16.55 10.80
C MET A 33 -21.35 15.84 11.31
N ALA A 34 -22.50 16.24 10.79
CA ALA A 34 -23.76 15.60 11.12
C ALA A 34 -23.82 14.18 10.50
N ASN A 35 -24.36 13.22 11.26
CA ASN A 35 -24.41 11.81 10.83
C ASN A 35 -25.35 11.60 9.63
N ASP A 36 -26.31 12.49 9.41
CA ASP A 36 -27.26 12.49 8.31
C ASP A 36 -26.77 13.27 7.08
N ASP A 37 -25.64 13.98 7.17
CA ASP A 37 -25.00 14.65 6.03
C ASP A 37 -24.19 13.65 5.19
N ILE A 38 -24.90 12.86 4.39
CA ILE A 38 -24.31 11.85 3.50
C ILE A 38 -23.37 12.50 2.46
N PHE A 39 -23.74 13.68 1.94
CA PHE A 39 -22.94 14.38 0.94
C PHE A 39 -21.64 14.90 1.55
N GLY A 40 -21.70 15.54 2.72
CA GLY A 40 -20.51 15.95 3.46
C GLY A 40 -19.59 14.77 3.79
N GLN A 41 -20.15 13.63 4.20
CA GLN A 41 -19.38 12.40 4.45
C GLN A 41 -18.66 11.90 3.20
N PHE A 42 -19.33 11.91 2.05
CA PHE A 42 -18.74 11.56 0.76
C PHE A 42 -17.62 12.54 0.37
N CYS A 43 -17.84 13.84 0.52
CA CYS A 43 -16.83 14.87 0.26
C CYS A 43 -15.61 14.68 1.16
N ARG A 44 -15.82 14.41 2.45
CA ARG A 44 -14.73 14.15 3.40
C ARG A 44 -13.92 12.93 2.98
N ASP A 45 -14.56 11.80 2.66
CA ASP A 45 -13.82 10.59 2.23
C ASP A 45 -13.02 10.84 0.94
N THR A 46 -13.57 11.61 0.01
CA THR A 46 -12.88 12.03 -1.22
C THR A 46 -11.66 12.90 -0.92
N ILE A 47 -11.77 13.87 -0.01
CA ILE A 47 -10.65 14.73 0.40
C ILE A 47 -9.56 13.89 1.09
N LYS A 48 -9.95 12.94 1.95
CA LYS A 48 -9.00 12.02 2.60
C LYS A 48 -8.24 11.18 1.57
N GLU A 49 -8.91 10.68 0.54
CA GLU A 49 -8.27 9.96 -0.57
C GLU A 49 -7.28 10.88 -1.30
N MET A 50 -7.66 12.11 -1.63
CA MET A 50 -6.78 13.08 -2.29
C MET A 50 -5.54 13.40 -1.45
N ALA A 51 -5.70 13.56 -0.14
CA ALA A 51 -4.60 13.80 0.78
C ALA A 51 -3.62 12.60 0.82
N LEU A 52 -4.14 11.36 0.85
CA LEU A 52 -3.31 10.15 0.79
C LEU A 52 -2.54 10.06 -0.53
N VAL A 53 -3.21 10.35 -1.65
CA VAL A 53 -2.57 10.37 -2.99
C VAL A 53 -1.44 11.42 -3.03
N ALA A 54 -1.66 12.61 -2.47
CA ALA A 54 -0.65 13.65 -2.39
C ALA A 54 0.56 13.21 -1.53
N ALA A 55 0.30 12.61 -0.36
CA ALA A 55 1.35 12.08 0.52
C ALA A 55 2.19 11.00 -0.18
N MET A 56 1.55 10.06 -0.87
CA MET A 56 2.23 9.01 -1.63
C MET A 56 3.04 9.58 -2.81
N SER A 57 2.47 10.54 -3.55
CA SER A 57 3.17 11.20 -4.66
C SER A 57 4.42 11.94 -4.18
N HIS A 58 4.31 12.64 -3.05
CA HIS A 58 5.45 13.32 -2.43
C HIS A 58 6.53 12.32 -1.99
N LEU A 59 6.15 11.24 -1.30
CA LEU A 59 7.09 10.19 -0.88
C LEU A 59 7.84 9.58 -2.08
N VAL A 60 7.11 9.19 -3.13
CA VAL A 60 7.72 8.60 -4.34
C VAL A 60 8.68 9.59 -5.00
N THR A 61 8.26 10.84 -5.19
CA THR A 61 9.13 11.88 -5.76
C THR A 61 10.39 12.07 -4.94
N HIS A 62 10.25 12.20 -3.61
CA HIS A 62 11.36 12.35 -2.69
C HIS A 62 12.36 11.19 -2.78
N LEU A 63 11.88 9.94 -2.80
CA LEU A 63 12.75 8.76 -2.93
C LEU A 63 13.47 8.72 -4.28
N LYS A 64 12.79 9.08 -5.37
CA LYS A 64 13.39 9.12 -6.71
C LYS A 64 14.51 10.17 -6.78
N GLU A 65 14.29 11.35 -6.21
CA GLU A 65 15.30 12.41 -6.17
C GLU A 65 16.47 12.07 -5.23
N ALA A 66 16.17 11.63 -4.00
CA ALA A 66 17.19 11.37 -2.99
C ALA A 66 18.11 10.20 -3.34
N TYR A 67 17.61 9.20 -4.08
CA TYR A 67 18.34 7.99 -4.43
C TYR A 67 18.60 7.83 -5.93
N VAL A 68 18.29 8.84 -6.74
CA VAL A 68 18.48 8.86 -8.20
C VAL A 68 17.86 7.63 -8.88
N LEU A 69 16.57 7.40 -8.61
CA LEU A 69 15.83 6.24 -9.12
C LEU A 69 14.89 6.64 -10.26
N GLU A 70 14.93 5.90 -11.36
CA GLU A 70 14.07 6.17 -12.52
C GLU A 70 12.61 5.74 -12.29
N THR A 71 12.42 4.56 -11.70
CA THR A 71 11.10 3.96 -11.47
C THR A 71 11.07 3.24 -10.13
N LEU A 72 9.89 3.21 -9.52
CA LEU A 72 9.61 2.47 -8.30
C LEU A 72 8.38 1.61 -8.52
N ALA A 73 8.44 0.34 -8.13
CA ALA A 73 7.28 -0.50 -7.92
C ALA A 73 6.90 -0.49 -6.44
N SER A 74 5.63 -0.82 -6.16
CA SER A 74 5.12 -0.95 -4.80
C SER A 74 4.48 -2.32 -4.59
N MET A 75 4.73 -2.93 -3.44
CA MET A 75 3.98 -4.08 -2.95
C MET A 75 3.44 -3.81 -1.56
N ASN A 76 2.17 -4.15 -1.33
CA ASN A 76 1.47 -3.87 -0.08
C ASN A 76 0.83 -5.17 0.44
N PRO A 77 0.98 -5.49 1.74
CA PRO A 77 0.21 -6.58 2.35
C PRO A 77 -1.29 -6.44 2.09
N GLY A 78 -1.96 -7.54 1.77
CA GLY A 78 -3.39 -7.59 1.45
C GLY A 78 -3.77 -7.07 0.06
N SER A 79 -2.82 -6.62 -0.75
CA SER A 79 -3.08 -6.25 -2.15
C SER A 79 -2.95 -7.44 -3.08
N GLY A 80 -3.91 -7.56 -4.00
CA GLY A 80 -4.03 -8.71 -4.90
C GLY A 80 -4.75 -9.89 -4.23
N ASP A 81 -4.52 -11.10 -4.73
CA ASP A 81 -5.05 -12.30 -4.09
C ASP A 81 -4.32 -12.59 -2.77
N ILE A 82 -4.98 -13.31 -1.85
CA ILE A 82 -4.47 -13.59 -0.49
C ILE A 82 -3.08 -14.25 -0.49
N ASN A 83 -2.76 -15.01 -1.54
CA ASN A 83 -1.48 -15.72 -1.70
C ASN A 83 -0.34 -14.82 -2.21
N VAL A 84 -0.64 -13.60 -2.70
CA VAL A 84 0.36 -12.65 -3.21
C VAL A 84 1.20 -12.13 -2.06
N TRP A 85 0.57 -11.41 -1.12
CA TRP A 85 1.21 -11.03 0.14
C TRP A 85 0.13 -10.89 1.24
N PRO A 86 0.06 -11.83 2.20
CA PRO A 86 -1.00 -11.83 3.21
C PRO A 86 -1.06 -10.54 4.04
N ILE A 87 -2.27 -10.07 4.36
CA ILE A 87 -2.49 -8.80 5.09
C ILE A 87 -1.90 -8.84 6.50
N GLU A 88 -1.82 -10.01 7.13
CA GLU A 88 -1.26 -10.21 8.47
C GLU A 88 0.21 -9.80 8.55
N GLN A 89 0.91 -9.81 7.40
CA GLN A 89 2.30 -9.34 7.31
C GLN A 89 2.43 -7.83 7.56
N GLN A 90 1.32 -7.08 7.57
CA GLN A 90 1.31 -5.69 7.97
C GLN A 90 1.77 -5.50 9.43
N LYS A 91 1.50 -6.47 10.32
CA LYS A 91 2.04 -6.46 11.69
C LYS A 91 3.57 -6.47 11.71
N ASN A 92 4.17 -7.27 10.84
CA ASN A 92 5.62 -7.35 10.71
C ASN A 92 6.20 -6.06 10.11
N LEU A 93 5.47 -5.41 9.21
CA LEU A 93 5.87 -4.15 8.61
C LEU A 93 5.77 -3.00 9.63
N PHE A 94 4.70 -2.92 10.42
CA PHE A 94 4.57 -1.93 11.48
C PHE A 94 5.64 -2.12 12.57
N ALA A 95 5.93 -3.37 12.94
CA ALA A 95 7.00 -3.66 13.90
C ALA A 95 8.39 -3.21 13.42
N PHE A 96 8.62 -3.10 12.10
CA PHE A 96 9.88 -2.56 11.55
C PHE A 96 10.05 -1.07 11.86
N PHE A 97 8.96 -0.29 11.90
CA PHE A 97 9.00 1.15 12.17
C PHE A 97 9.02 1.51 13.66
N GLY A 98 8.62 0.59 14.55
CA GLY A 98 8.38 0.90 15.96
C GLY A 98 7.04 1.57 16.16
N ASP A 99 7.01 2.72 16.86
CA ASP A 99 5.77 3.41 17.19
C ASP A 99 5.28 4.34 16.06
N VAL A 100 4.55 3.75 15.11
CA VAL A 100 3.92 4.48 14.00
C VAL A 100 2.80 5.41 14.50
N GLN A 101 2.13 5.06 15.59
CA GLN A 101 1.05 5.86 16.16
C GLN A 101 1.60 7.18 16.72
N GLU A 102 2.70 7.12 17.47
CA GLU A 102 3.37 8.31 18.00
C GLU A 102 3.96 9.16 16.85
N SER A 103 4.55 8.51 15.84
CA SER A 103 5.27 9.20 14.78
C SER A 103 4.35 9.95 13.79
N ILE A 104 3.27 9.31 13.34
CA ILE A 104 2.40 9.84 12.27
C ILE A 104 0.90 9.64 12.54
N GLY A 105 0.51 9.13 13.72
CA GLY A 105 -0.88 8.93 14.08
C GLY A 105 -1.56 7.71 13.42
N VAL A 106 -0.84 6.80 12.77
CA VAL A 106 -1.49 5.60 12.20
C VAL A 106 -1.50 4.47 13.23
N VAL A 107 -2.68 3.90 13.47
CA VAL A 107 -2.88 2.70 14.29
C VAL A 107 -3.17 1.51 13.39
N LEU A 108 -2.50 0.39 13.63
CA LEU A 108 -2.84 -0.90 13.04
C LEU A 108 -3.73 -1.67 14.02
N THR A 109 -4.95 -2.02 13.61
CA THR A 109 -5.87 -2.84 14.42
C THR A 109 -5.45 -4.31 14.42
N ASP A 110 -6.03 -5.09 15.34
CA ASP A 110 -5.78 -6.54 15.41
C ASP A 110 -6.17 -7.28 14.11
N SER A 111 -7.19 -6.76 13.41
CA SER A 111 -7.67 -7.21 12.10
C SER A 111 -6.82 -6.72 10.92
N CYS A 112 -5.68 -6.07 11.18
CA CYS A 112 -4.79 -5.51 10.17
C CYS A 112 -5.45 -4.42 9.30
N LEU A 113 -6.39 -3.66 9.87
CA LEU A 113 -6.89 -2.44 9.26
C LEU A 113 -6.13 -1.24 9.85
N MET A 114 -6.00 -0.18 9.06
CA MET A 114 -5.34 1.04 9.52
C MET A 114 -6.37 2.11 9.88
N VAL A 115 -6.08 2.85 10.94
CA VAL A 115 -6.82 4.04 11.37
C VAL A 115 -5.86 5.21 11.40
N PRO A 116 -6.05 6.27 10.59
CA PRO A 116 -7.18 6.53 9.68
C PRO A 116 -7.36 5.52 8.53
N ASN A 117 -8.59 5.33 8.04
CA ASN A 117 -8.91 4.37 6.98
C ASN A 117 -8.25 4.68 5.62
N LYS A 118 -7.94 5.96 5.36
CA LYS A 118 -7.11 6.36 4.20
C LYS A 118 -5.65 6.39 4.61
N SER A 119 -5.14 5.19 4.85
CA SER A 119 -3.73 4.92 5.07
C SER A 119 -3.29 3.75 4.20
N VAL A 120 -2.00 3.73 3.85
CA VAL A 120 -1.38 2.63 3.11
C VAL A 120 -0.03 2.32 3.73
N SER A 121 0.36 1.05 3.69
CA SER A 121 1.71 0.63 4.02
C SER A 121 2.19 -0.42 3.05
N GLY A 122 3.48 -0.46 2.79
CA GLY A 122 4.08 -1.48 1.95
C GLY A 122 5.58 -1.31 1.83
N LEU A 123 6.12 -1.84 0.75
CA LEU A 123 7.49 -1.63 0.32
C LEU A 123 7.48 -0.95 -1.06
N LEU A 124 8.34 0.04 -1.21
CA LEU A 124 8.75 0.60 -2.49
C LEU A 124 10.13 0.06 -2.84
N TYR A 125 10.37 -0.23 -4.11
CA TYR A 125 11.67 -0.72 -4.57
C TYR A 125 11.90 -0.36 -6.05
N PRO A 126 13.16 -0.17 -6.48
CA PRO A 126 13.48 0.03 -7.90
C PRO A 126 13.01 -1.15 -8.74
N SER A 127 12.38 -0.88 -9.88
CA SER A 127 11.88 -1.93 -10.78
C SER A 127 11.72 -1.39 -12.19
N GLU A 128 12.36 -2.07 -13.16
CA GLU A 128 12.21 -1.78 -14.58
C GLU A 128 10.92 -2.38 -15.15
N ASP A 129 10.50 -3.54 -14.64
CA ASP A 129 9.35 -4.32 -15.13
C ASP A 129 7.99 -3.76 -14.70
N GLY A 130 7.97 -2.77 -13.79
CA GLY A 130 6.75 -2.03 -13.42
C GLY A 130 5.68 -2.87 -12.73
N PHE A 131 6.07 -3.95 -12.02
CA PHE A 131 5.16 -4.89 -11.36
C PHE A 131 3.99 -4.21 -10.62
N GLN A 132 2.77 -4.71 -10.85
CA GLN A 132 1.56 -4.34 -10.13
C GLN A 132 0.90 -5.60 -9.56
N SER A 133 0.55 -5.61 -8.27
CA SER A 133 -0.15 -6.76 -7.65
C SER A 133 -1.48 -7.11 -8.34
N CYS A 134 -2.08 -6.18 -9.10
CA CYS A 134 -3.26 -6.44 -9.92
C CYS A 134 -3.04 -7.49 -11.02
N GLN A 135 -1.80 -7.66 -11.49
CA GLN A 135 -1.42 -8.71 -12.46
C GLN A 135 -1.59 -10.11 -11.86
N LEU A 136 -1.50 -10.24 -10.54
CA LEU A 136 -1.69 -11.49 -9.80
C LEU A 136 -3.02 -11.52 -9.01
N CYS A 137 -4.04 -10.80 -9.49
CA CYS A 137 -5.33 -10.73 -8.81
C CYS A 137 -6.48 -11.17 -9.71
N HIS A 138 -7.21 -12.20 -9.29
CA HIS A 138 -8.35 -12.74 -10.04
C HIS A 138 -9.63 -11.90 -9.89
N ARG A 139 -9.66 -10.92 -8.98
CA ARG A 139 -10.84 -10.07 -8.74
C ARG A 139 -11.16 -9.21 -9.97
N GLN A 140 -12.18 -9.58 -10.73
CA GLN A 140 -12.54 -8.89 -11.98
C GLN A 140 -13.03 -7.45 -11.75
N LYS A 141 -13.98 -7.24 -10.84
CA LYS A 141 -14.58 -5.93 -10.55
C LYS A 141 -13.90 -5.28 -9.34
N CYS A 142 -12.75 -4.66 -9.57
CA CYS A 142 -12.03 -3.89 -8.56
C CYS A 142 -11.93 -2.43 -9.01
N PRO A 143 -12.49 -1.46 -8.25
CA PRO A 143 -12.42 -0.04 -8.62
C PRO A 143 -10.99 0.51 -8.63
N ASN A 144 -10.08 -0.11 -7.88
CA ASN A 144 -8.68 0.28 -7.76
C ASN A 144 -7.75 -0.52 -8.69
N ARG A 145 -8.29 -1.22 -9.70
CA ARG A 145 -7.47 -2.04 -10.61
C ARG A 145 -6.55 -1.14 -11.45
N ARG A 146 -5.24 -1.38 -11.39
CA ARG A 146 -4.21 -0.64 -12.14
C ARG A 146 -3.59 -1.41 -13.31
N ALA A 147 -3.76 -2.74 -13.33
CA ALA A 147 -3.29 -3.60 -14.40
C ALA A 147 -4.26 -4.78 -14.62
N PRO A 148 -4.36 -5.34 -15.85
CA PRO A 148 -5.10 -6.57 -16.09
C PRO A 148 -4.46 -7.76 -15.37
N PHE A 149 -5.23 -8.82 -15.11
CA PHE A 149 -4.69 -10.09 -14.63
C PHE A 149 -3.81 -10.72 -15.70
N ASP A 150 -2.67 -11.28 -15.30
CA ASP A 150 -1.69 -11.92 -16.17
C ASP A 150 -1.57 -13.42 -15.80
N PRO A 151 -2.17 -14.32 -16.60
CA PRO A 151 -2.10 -15.75 -16.36
C PRO A 151 -0.68 -16.32 -16.46
N HIS A 152 0.18 -15.73 -17.29
CA HIS A 152 1.55 -16.21 -17.46
C HIS A 152 2.40 -15.88 -16.24
N LEU A 153 2.31 -14.63 -15.78
CA LEU A 153 2.96 -14.22 -14.53
C LEU A 153 2.42 -15.01 -13.33
N TRP A 154 1.12 -15.32 -13.31
CA TRP A 154 0.56 -16.18 -12.26
C TRP A 154 1.22 -17.56 -12.25
N GLU A 155 1.31 -18.22 -13.40
CA GLU A 155 1.96 -19.53 -13.52
C GLU A 155 3.45 -19.45 -13.18
N GLU A 156 4.15 -18.37 -13.55
CA GLU A 156 5.56 -18.19 -13.17
C GLU A 156 5.75 -18.07 -11.65
N ARG A 157 4.86 -17.34 -10.96
CA ARG A 157 4.99 -17.07 -9.52
C ARG A 157 4.43 -18.18 -8.62
N PHE A 158 3.45 -18.93 -9.11
CA PHE A 158 2.71 -19.92 -8.33
C PHE A 158 2.64 -21.32 -8.94
N GLY A 159 2.98 -21.45 -10.22
CA GLY A 159 3.20 -22.74 -10.88
C GLY A 159 4.38 -23.47 -10.24
N SER A 160 4.28 -24.79 -10.32
CA SER A 160 5.01 -25.81 -9.53
C SER A 160 6.48 -25.51 -9.21
#